data_AF-A0A9Q0NDG9-F1
#
_entry.id   AF-A0A9Q0NDG9-F1
#
_cell.length_a   1.000
_cell.length_b   1.000
_cell.length_c   1.000
_cell.angle_alpha   90.00
_cell.angle_beta   90.00
_cell.angle_gamma   90.00
#
_symmetry.space_group_name_H-M   'P 1'
#
loop_
_entity.id
_entity.type
_entity.pdbx_description
1 polymer ?
#
loop_
_entity_poly.entity_id
_entity_poly.type
_entity_poly.pdbx_seq_one_letter_code
_entity_poly.pdbx_strand_id
1 'polypeptide(L)'
;MDIDEKFFTECCEHGLELGLKHYKNMLPHHYSSEFHEQMIFQSCEIISNYGRPPQIDSYLTELRQLCDEIWRNGKQQCELLSLRNNPCIMPKHDSNEDHSSGIVYISTCNCGRTQGRRDDPYTIRQANYDFYQVLAKSCPACSKLDKFDFSVFEPSTNDFRAAELERTSTELKESFDKQSLNDHSPIFTSSQSQPANLSLGSIDNEDQNNTYESDDDSVNEIVIKVGSTPANVDKNMLRQPSTTEYLPGMIHMSSPVGLLPQFPSWSLVCVGPSSVYSHNSGLPEHAQSGFLSQANFLLPWDVHVRVTTSTASWAATYEKTRSRKKPHSPHDLEGQVFVLKIFVGCEYECTRGHRFIMNSPDQVLRGGSTIPRDSGSKIVFNDMPLYFPCPCRSGNPKVAQLLRVHIVTPKAPVDISIDPKVRIADQKKNYIFTPGKNQSPKLTQSSYWILRLPYIYQGDDGPLVPPSEVTASNAMLYGCLLSGMYEISESCTD
;
A
#
# COMPACT_ATOMS: atom_id res chain seq x y z
N MET A 1 -40.90 -22.23 52.33
CA MET A 1 -41.00 -22.19 50.86
C MET A 1 -42.43 -22.46 50.49
N ASP A 2 -42.93 -21.77 49.48
CA ASP A 2 -44.22 -22.08 48.85
C ASP A 2 -44.11 -23.36 48.00
N ILE A 3 -45.24 -23.98 47.66
CA ILE A 3 -45.28 -25.13 46.74
C ILE A 3 -44.91 -24.66 45.33
N ASP A 4 -45.44 -23.52 44.91
CA ASP A 4 -45.15 -22.92 43.60
C ASP A 4 -43.69 -22.47 43.50
N GLU A 5 -43.14 -21.86 44.56
CA GLU A 5 -41.73 -21.47 44.66
C GLU A 5 -40.79 -22.67 44.44
N LYS A 6 -41.09 -23.81 45.07
CA LYS A 6 -40.33 -25.05 44.90
C LYS A 6 -40.47 -25.63 43.49
N PHE A 7 -41.67 -25.59 42.91
CA PHE A 7 -41.91 -26.05 41.53
C PHE A 7 -41.16 -25.22 40.48
N PHE A 8 -41.16 -23.89 40.61
CA PHE A 8 -40.40 -23.02 39.70
C PHE A 8 -38.88 -23.19 39.86
N THR A 9 -38.41 -23.48 41.07
CA THR A 9 -37.00 -23.84 41.32
C THR A 9 -36.62 -25.12 40.56
N GLU A 10 -37.35 -26.22 40.75
CA GLU A 10 -37.09 -27.50 40.07
C GLU A 10 -37.16 -27.38 38.53
N CYS A 11 -38.09 -26.57 38.00
CA CYS A 11 -38.17 -26.28 36.56
C CYS A 11 -36.94 -25.52 36.04
N CYS A 12 -36.38 -24.58 36.83
CA CYS A 12 -35.19 -23.83 36.43
C CYS A 12 -33.91 -24.67 36.55
N GLU A 13 -33.78 -25.49 37.59
CA GLU A 13 -32.68 -26.46 37.76
C GLU A 13 -32.62 -27.44 36.57
N HIS A 14 -33.75 -28.03 36.17
CA HIS A 14 -33.79 -28.91 35.01
C HIS A 14 -33.51 -28.17 33.69
N GLY A 15 -33.99 -26.94 33.55
CA GLY A 15 -33.63 -26.05 32.44
C GLY A 15 -32.12 -25.81 32.36
N LEU A 16 -31.47 -25.52 33.49
CA LEU A 16 -30.02 -25.31 33.59
C LEU A 16 -29.24 -26.57 33.19
N GLU A 17 -29.65 -27.76 33.65
CA GLU A 17 -29.02 -29.02 33.22
C GLU A 17 -29.10 -29.21 31.70
N LEU A 18 -30.27 -29.00 31.11
CA LEU A 18 -30.49 -29.12 29.66
C LEU A 18 -29.71 -28.08 28.86
N GLY A 19 -29.68 -26.82 29.31
CA GLY A 19 -28.90 -25.74 28.69
C GLY A 19 -27.39 -26.02 28.73
N LEU A 20 -26.87 -26.43 29.89
CA LEU A 20 -25.45 -26.75 30.05
C LEU A 20 -25.06 -28.02 29.26
N LYS A 21 -25.96 -28.99 29.14
CA LYS A 21 -25.80 -30.19 28.30
C LYS A 21 -25.81 -29.85 26.82
N HIS A 22 -26.64 -28.90 26.40
CA HIS A 22 -26.64 -28.37 25.03
C HIS A 22 -25.33 -27.64 24.72
N TYR A 23 -24.90 -26.71 25.58
CA TYR A 23 -23.63 -26.00 25.43
C TYR A 23 -22.43 -26.96 25.30
N LYS A 24 -22.37 -28.01 26.13
CA LYS A 24 -21.29 -29.01 26.11
C LYS A 24 -21.31 -29.95 24.90
N ASN A 25 -22.36 -29.96 24.09
CA ASN A 25 -22.53 -30.92 23.01
C ASN A 25 -21.62 -30.58 21.81
N MET A 26 -20.77 -31.52 21.39
CA MET A 26 -19.92 -31.42 20.19
C MET A 26 -19.01 -30.17 20.12
N LEU A 27 -18.63 -29.58 21.27
CA LEU A 27 -17.75 -28.41 21.32
C LEU A 27 -16.41 -28.65 20.59
N PRO A 28 -15.94 -27.74 19.73
CA PRO A 28 -14.62 -27.79 19.11
C PRO A 28 -13.47 -27.87 20.13
N HIS A 29 -12.26 -28.22 19.66
CA HIS A 29 -11.06 -28.20 20.52
C HIS A 29 -10.82 -26.81 21.13
N HIS A 30 -10.96 -25.76 20.32
CA HIS A 30 -10.98 -24.35 20.69
C HIS A 30 -11.90 -23.59 19.72
N TYR A 31 -12.46 -22.45 20.14
CA TYR A 31 -13.44 -21.68 19.36
C TYR A 31 -13.48 -20.19 19.74
N SER A 32 -14.02 -19.39 18.82
CA SER A 32 -14.17 -17.94 18.93
C SER A 32 -15.15 -17.49 20.01
N SER A 33 -14.98 -16.23 20.44
CA SER A 33 -15.92 -15.45 21.24
C SER A 33 -17.32 -15.42 20.62
N GLU A 34 -17.44 -15.18 19.32
CA GLU A 34 -18.71 -15.18 18.59
C GLU A 34 -19.44 -16.53 18.68
N PHE A 35 -18.72 -17.65 18.48
CA PHE A 35 -19.30 -18.99 18.62
C PHE A 35 -19.67 -19.29 20.08
N HIS A 36 -18.85 -18.84 21.03
CA HIS A 36 -19.13 -18.97 22.46
C HIS A 36 -20.42 -18.26 22.87
N GLU A 37 -20.60 -17.01 22.44
CA GLU A 37 -21.79 -16.20 22.69
C GLU A 37 -23.04 -16.79 22.01
N GLN A 38 -22.91 -17.30 20.78
CA GLN A 38 -23.99 -18.00 20.08
C GLN A 38 -24.42 -19.28 20.82
N MET A 39 -23.47 -20.09 21.29
CA MET A 39 -23.77 -21.30 22.08
C MET A 39 -24.35 -20.96 23.45
N ILE A 40 -23.92 -19.87 24.09
CA ILE A 40 -24.57 -19.35 25.31
C ILE A 40 -26.01 -18.94 25.01
N PHE A 41 -26.25 -18.18 23.93
CA PHE A 41 -27.58 -17.69 23.56
C PHE A 41 -28.58 -18.84 23.38
N GLN A 42 -28.27 -19.81 22.54
CA GLN A 42 -29.12 -21.00 22.30
C GLN A 42 -29.37 -21.80 23.59
N SER A 43 -28.38 -21.86 24.48
CA SER A 43 -28.50 -22.56 25.76
C SER A 43 -29.33 -21.77 26.79
N CYS A 44 -29.35 -20.43 26.70
CA CYS A 44 -30.28 -19.58 27.45
C CYS A 44 -31.72 -19.75 26.97
N GLU A 45 -31.95 -19.83 25.65
CA GLU A 45 -33.29 -20.09 25.08
C GLU A 45 -33.89 -21.41 25.61
N ILE A 46 -33.07 -22.44 25.81
CA ILE A 46 -33.50 -23.71 26.43
C ILE A 46 -34.04 -23.45 27.85
N ILE A 47 -33.32 -22.72 28.71
CA ILE A 47 -33.80 -22.36 30.06
C ILE A 47 -35.11 -21.56 29.98
N SER A 48 -35.21 -20.61 29.05
CA SER A 48 -36.38 -19.74 28.86
C SER A 48 -37.68 -20.48 28.54
N ASN A 49 -37.62 -21.70 28.00
CA ASN A 49 -38.81 -22.52 27.80
C ASN A 49 -39.42 -22.99 29.14
N TYR A 50 -38.58 -23.38 30.11
CA TYR A 50 -38.99 -23.97 31.40
C TYR A 50 -39.17 -22.93 32.51
N GLY A 51 -38.20 -22.03 32.69
CA GLY A 51 -38.17 -21.07 33.79
C GLY A 51 -39.12 -19.87 33.61
N ARG A 52 -39.45 -19.18 34.70
CA ARG A 52 -40.24 -17.92 34.68
C ARG A 52 -39.64 -16.88 35.64
N PRO A 53 -39.87 -15.57 35.44
CA PRO A 53 -39.45 -14.54 36.39
C PRO A 53 -40.20 -14.63 37.73
N PRO A 54 -39.60 -14.22 38.86
CA PRO A 54 -38.24 -13.64 38.98
C PRO A 54 -37.09 -14.65 39.03
N GLN A 55 -37.34 -15.94 39.29
CA GLN A 55 -36.28 -16.91 39.58
C GLN A 55 -35.32 -17.13 38.40
N ILE A 56 -35.83 -17.11 37.16
CA ILE A 56 -35.06 -17.46 35.95
C ILE A 56 -33.75 -16.66 35.77
N ASP A 57 -33.71 -15.39 36.18
CA ASP A 57 -32.57 -14.50 35.93
C ASP A 57 -31.27 -14.96 36.64
N SER A 58 -31.43 -15.62 37.80
CA SER A 58 -30.30 -16.24 38.51
C SER A 58 -29.72 -17.43 37.74
N TYR A 59 -30.56 -18.34 37.26
CA TYR A 59 -30.16 -19.51 36.47
C TYR A 59 -29.58 -19.16 35.10
N LEU A 60 -30.07 -18.09 34.46
CA LEU A 60 -29.47 -17.55 33.23
C LEU A 60 -28.08 -16.96 33.49
N THR A 61 -27.86 -16.35 34.66
CA THR A 61 -26.56 -15.84 35.09
C THR A 61 -25.60 -16.98 35.42
N GLU A 62 -26.06 -18.01 36.13
CA GLU A 62 -25.30 -19.21 36.46
C GLU A 62 -24.88 -20.00 35.22
N LEU A 63 -25.80 -20.23 34.26
CA LEU A 63 -25.47 -20.87 32.98
C LEU A 63 -24.34 -20.11 32.27
N ARG A 64 -24.42 -18.78 32.22
CA ARG A 64 -23.39 -17.94 31.59
C ARG A 64 -22.04 -18.12 32.26
N GLN A 65 -21.99 -18.12 33.59
CA GLN A 65 -20.75 -18.35 34.36
C GLN A 65 -20.16 -19.74 34.10
N LEU A 66 -20.97 -20.80 34.14
CA LEU A 66 -20.51 -22.17 33.88
C LEU A 66 -20.01 -22.37 32.45
N CYS A 67 -20.65 -21.72 31.47
CA CYS A 67 -20.19 -21.71 30.07
C CYS A 67 -18.89 -20.91 29.90
N ASP A 68 -18.78 -19.76 30.56
CA ASP A 68 -17.57 -18.91 30.60
C ASP A 68 -16.36 -19.66 31.18
N GLU A 69 -16.56 -20.42 32.26
CA GLU A 69 -15.53 -21.27 32.87
C GLU A 69 -15.04 -22.34 31.90
N ILE A 70 -15.95 -23.01 31.19
CA ILE A 70 -15.60 -24.00 30.16
C ILE A 70 -14.83 -23.34 29.01
N TRP A 71 -15.23 -22.14 28.56
CA TRP A 71 -14.53 -21.44 27.48
C TRP A 71 -13.13 -20.99 27.90
N ARG A 72 -12.99 -20.41 29.10
CA ARG A 72 -11.70 -19.95 29.66
C ARG A 72 -10.75 -21.10 29.99
N ASN A 73 -11.27 -22.30 30.29
CA ASN A 73 -10.48 -23.51 30.53
C ASN A 73 -9.94 -24.14 29.23
N GLY A 74 -9.05 -23.42 28.53
CA GLY A 74 -8.31 -23.92 27.37
C GLY A 74 -9.10 -24.05 26.06
N LYS A 75 -10.35 -23.55 26.00
CA LYS A 75 -11.19 -23.55 24.80
C LYS A 75 -11.14 -22.25 24.00
N GLN A 76 -10.50 -21.20 24.51
CA GLN A 76 -10.40 -19.91 23.80
C GLN A 76 -9.54 -20.03 22.54
N GLN A 77 -10.01 -19.44 21.45
CA GLN A 77 -9.22 -19.16 20.24
C GLN A 77 -8.38 -17.87 20.43
N CYS A 78 -7.35 -17.69 19.62
CA CYS A 78 -6.50 -16.49 19.66
C CYS A 78 -7.22 -15.22 19.14
N GLU A 79 -7.96 -15.35 18.04
CA GLU A 79 -8.82 -14.31 17.43
C GLU A 79 -8.13 -13.00 16.97
N LEU A 80 -6.83 -12.80 17.25
CA LEU A 80 -6.07 -11.63 16.75
C LEU A 80 -6.26 -11.48 15.23
N LEU A 81 -6.53 -10.27 14.77
CA LEU A 81 -6.71 -9.97 13.36
C LEU A 81 -5.37 -9.88 12.63
N SER A 82 -5.31 -10.50 11.44
CA SER A 82 -4.23 -10.28 10.47
C SER A 82 -4.29 -8.86 9.89
N LEU A 83 -3.25 -8.46 9.14
CA LEU A 83 -3.20 -7.19 8.41
C LEU A 83 -4.23 -7.08 7.27
N ARG A 84 -5.07 -8.10 7.09
CA ARG A 84 -6.21 -8.11 6.17
C ARG A 84 -7.54 -8.41 6.87
N ASN A 85 -7.60 -8.18 8.19
CA ASN A 85 -8.76 -8.36 9.08
C ASN A 85 -9.33 -9.79 9.14
N ASN A 86 -8.49 -10.82 9.03
CA ASN A 86 -8.92 -12.20 9.26
C ASN A 86 -8.44 -12.68 10.65
N PRO A 87 -9.32 -13.26 11.50
CA PRO A 87 -8.95 -13.68 12.85
C PRO A 87 -8.03 -14.90 12.85
N CYS A 88 -7.14 -14.95 13.84
CA CYS A 88 -6.29 -16.11 14.08
C CYS A 88 -7.12 -17.32 14.53
N ILE A 89 -6.93 -18.46 13.88
CA ILE A 89 -7.67 -19.73 14.10
C ILE A 89 -6.94 -20.71 15.03
N MET A 90 -5.82 -20.30 15.63
CA MET A 90 -5.07 -21.09 16.60
C MET A 90 -5.69 -20.96 18.02
N PRO A 91 -5.40 -21.89 18.95
CA PRO A 91 -5.73 -21.73 20.36
C PRO A 91 -5.19 -20.40 20.90
N LYS A 92 -5.78 -19.88 21.98
CA LYS A 92 -5.29 -18.65 22.62
C LYS A 92 -3.84 -18.80 23.07
N HIS A 93 -2.98 -17.92 22.57
CA HIS A 93 -1.54 -17.89 22.77
C HIS A 93 -1.03 -16.45 22.95
N ASP A 94 0.23 -16.31 23.37
CA ASP A 94 0.89 -15.01 23.51
C ASP A 94 1.15 -14.33 22.16
N SER A 95 1.16 -12.99 22.15
CA SER A 95 1.36 -12.16 20.94
C SER A 95 2.77 -12.24 20.31
N ASN A 96 3.66 -13.07 20.88
CA ASN A 96 5.01 -13.33 20.38
C ASN A 96 5.10 -14.65 19.59
N GLU A 97 4.05 -15.49 19.58
CA GLU A 97 4.01 -16.73 18.80
C GLU A 97 3.48 -16.48 17.37
N ASP A 98 3.77 -17.38 16.45
CA ASP A 98 3.30 -17.29 15.06
C ASP A 98 1.77 -17.43 14.95
N HIS A 99 1.09 -16.34 14.62
CA HIS A 99 -0.34 -16.33 14.33
C HIS A 99 -0.66 -16.86 12.92
N SER A 100 -1.82 -17.51 12.76
CA SER A 100 -2.35 -17.89 11.45
C SER A 100 -3.88 -17.80 11.38
N SER A 101 -4.41 -17.23 10.28
CA SER A 101 -5.84 -17.27 9.92
C SER A 101 -6.20 -18.50 9.05
N GLY A 102 -5.21 -19.33 8.69
CA GLY A 102 -5.36 -20.42 7.73
C GLY A 102 -5.55 -19.99 6.27
N ILE A 103 -5.70 -18.69 5.99
CA ILE A 103 -5.91 -18.15 4.65
C ILE A 103 -4.58 -18.03 3.92
N VAL A 104 -4.57 -18.48 2.66
CA VAL A 104 -3.40 -18.45 1.79
C VAL A 104 -3.74 -17.87 0.43
N TYR A 105 -3.03 -16.83 0.06
CA TYR A 105 -3.11 -16.13 -1.22
C TYR A 105 -2.05 -16.64 -2.20
N ILE A 106 -2.15 -16.23 -3.46
CA ILE A 106 -1.05 -16.35 -4.43
C ILE A 106 -0.46 -14.96 -4.69
N SER A 107 0.85 -14.82 -4.50
CA SER A 107 1.59 -13.61 -4.80
C SER A 107 2.88 -13.88 -5.58
N THR A 108 3.39 -12.89 -6.30
CA THR A 108 4.59 -13.02 -7.14
C THR A 108 5.84 -12.44 -6.44
N CYS A 109 7.03 -12.93 -6.79
CA CYS A 109 8.31 -12.43 -6.25
C CYS A 109 8.63 -10.98 -6.65
N ASN A 110 9.71 -10.41 -6.11
CA ASN A 110 10.16 -9.03 -6.42
C ASN A 110 10.29 -8.79 -7.93
N CYS A 111 10.91 -9.72 -8.66
CA CYS A 111 11.13 -9.59 -10.11
C CYS A 111 9.96 -10.08 -10.99
N GLY A 112 8.81 -10.45 -10.43
CA GLY A 112 7.64 -10.90 -11.19
C GLY A 112 7.76 -12.27 -11.88
N ARG A 113 8.88 -12.98 -11.78
CA ARG A 113 9.11 -14.25 -12.52
C ARG A 113 8.47 -15.50 -11.90
N THR A 114 8.22 -15.51 -10.60
CA THR A 114 7.80 -16.72 -9.88
C THR A 114 6.67 -16.38 -8.93
N GLN A 115 5.56 -17.11 -9.05
CA GLN A 115 4.44 -17.06 -8.11
C GLN A 115 4.61 -18.08 -7.00
N GLY A 116 4.11 -17.75 -5.81
CA GLY A 116 4.16 -18.61 -4.63
C GLY A 116 2.95 -18.42 -3.74
N ARG A 117 2.78 -19.36 -2.81
CA ARG A 117 1.81 -19.26 -1.72
C ARG A 117 2.26 -18.17 -0.75
N ARG A 118 1.37 -17.25 -0.41
CA ARG A 118 1.53 -16.20 0.59
C ARG A 118 0.51 -16.46 1.69
N ASP A 119 0.97 -16.83 2.87
CA ASP A 119 0.10 -16.91 4.04
C ASP A 119 -0.29 -15.49 4.50
N ASP A 120 -1.47 -15.35 5.09
CA ASP A 120 -2.04 -14.05 5.48
C ASP A 120 -1.22 -13.39 6.61
N PRO A 121 -0.58 -12.22 6.39
CA PRO A 121 0.46 -11.71 7.28
C PRO A 121 -0.11 -10.99 8.51
N TYR A 122 0.58 -11.14 9.64
CA TYR A 122 0.29 -10.47 10.91
C TYR A 122 1.24 -9.29 11.19
N THR A 123 2.43 -9.28 10.56
CA THR A 123 3.39 -8.17 10.68
C THR A 123 3.76 -7.56 9.33
N ILE A 124 4.12 -6.27 9.30
CA ILE A 124 4.57 -5.60 8.06
C ILE A 124 5.85 -6.26 7.52
N ARG A 125 6.68 -6.85 8.38
CA ARG A 125 7.86 -7.61 7.97
C ARG A 125 7.47 -8.85 7.16
N GLN A 126 6.53 -9.65 7.64
CA GLN A 126 5.96 -10.78 6.90
C GLN A 126 5.33 -10.33 5.58
N ALA A 127 4.55 -9.24 5.61
CA ALA A 127 3.85 -8.69 4.45
C ALA A 127 4.79 -8.21 3.34
N ASN A 128 5.78 -7.37 3.68
CA ASN A 128 6.57 -6.58 2.73
C ASN A 128 8.00 -7.08 2.53
N TYR A 129 8.52 -7.96 3.39
CA TYR A 129 9.91 -8.41 3.35
C TYR A 129 10.05 -9.94 3.35
N ASP A 130 9.65 -10.63 4.42
CA ASP A 130 10.02 -12.05 4.64
C ASP A 130 9.46 -12.97 3.54
N PHE A 131 8.19 -12.78 3.15
CA PHE A 131 7.58 -13.48 2.01
C PHE A 131 8.44 -13.38 0.75
N TYR A 132 8.95 -12.17 0.44
CA TYR A 132 9.77 -11.94 -0.74
C TYR A 132 11.16 -12.55 -0.62
N GLN A 133 11.74 -12.61 0.59
CA GLN A 133 13.02 -13.29 0.82
C GLN A 133 12.89 -14.82 0.74
N VAL A 134 11.80 -15.40 1.25
CA VAL A 134 11.50 -16.84 1.11
C VAL A 134 11.27 -17.19 -0.36
N LEU A 135 10.41 -16.46 -1.07
CA LEU A 135 10.11 -16.71 -2.48
C LEU A 135 11.30 -16.38 -3.41
N ALA A 136 12.23 -15.51 -3.00
CA ALA A 136 13.47 -15.28 -3.73
C ALA A 136 14.40 -16.51 -3.75
N LYS A 137 14.32 -17.42 -2.76
CA LYS A 137 15.13 -18.64 -2.71
C LYS A 137 14.68 -19.69 -3.74
N SER A 138 13.39 -19.75 -4.06
CA SER A 138 12.84 -20.66 -5.08
C SER A 138 12.76 -20.03 -6.48
N CYS A 139 12.83 -18.70 -6.59
CA CYS A 139 12.89 -18.02 -7.88
C CYS A 139 14.27 -18.19 -8.55
N PRO A 140 14.37 -18.69 -9.81
CA PRO A 140 15.65 -18.92 -10.49
C PRO A 140 16.40 -17.63 -10.89
N ALA A 141 15.83 -16.45 -10.63
CA ALA A 141 16.38 -15.14 -10.97
C ALA A 141 16.71 -14.26 -9.75
N CYS A 142 15.85 -14.15 -8.73
CA CYS A 142 15.94 -13.13 -7.66
C CYS A 142 17.26 -13.06 -6.88
N SER A 143 18.05 -14.14 -6.85
CA SER A 143 19.37 -14.20 -6.21
C SER A 143 20.51 -13.66 -7.07
N LYS A 144 20.28 -13.41 -8.36
CA LYS A 144 21.29 -13.04 -9.38
C LYS A 144 21.03 -11.68 -10.06
N LEU A 145 19.98 -10.98 -9.64
CA LEU A 145 19.62 -9.67 -10.18
C LEU A 145 20.35 -8.57 -9.42
N ASP A 146 20.82 -7.56 -10.13
CA ASP A 146 21.29 -6.31 -9.51
C ASP A 146 20.10 -5.64 -8.81
N LYS A 147 20.37 -5.04 -7.65
CA LYS A 147 19.36 -4.44 -6.77
C LYS A 147 19.79 -3.02 -6.44
N PHE A 148 18.82 -2.15 -6.26
CA PHE A 148 19.04 -0.89 -5.56
C PHE A 148 18.64 -1.09 -4.10
N ASP A 149 19.58 -0.90 -3.18
CA ASP A 149 19.37 -1.06 -1.75
C ASP A 149 18.84 0.25 -1.14
N PHE A 150 17.57 0.25 -0.77
CA PHE A 150 16.94 1.37 -0.07
C PHE A 150 17.47 1.48 1.36
N SER A 151 17.73 2.71 1.83
CA SER A 151 18.27 2.95 3.17
C SER A 151 17.38 2.40 4.28
N VAL A 152 17.99 1.62 5.17
CA VAL A 152 17.38 1.05 6.37
C VAL A 152 18.10 1.52 7.63
N PHE A 153 17.50 1.29 8.79
CA PHE A 153 18.14 1.50 10.08
C PHE A 153 19.30 0.52 10.29
N GLU A 154 20.49 1.06 10.52
CA GLU A 154 21.69 0.31 10.87
C GLU A 154 22.05 0.58 12.35
N PRO A 155 21.86 -0.40 13.26
CA PRO A 155 22.16 -0.21 14.68
C PRO A 155 23.66 -0.10 14.94
N SER A 156 24.06 0.88 15.76
CA SER A 156 25.44 1.03 16.23
C SER A 156 25.74 0.22 17.50
N THR A 157 24.70 -0.25 18.18
CA THR A 157 24.74 -1.05 19.41
C THR A 157 23.60 -2.07 19.39
N ASN A 158 23.62 -3.07 20.27
CA ASN A 158 22.51 -4.02 20.39
C ASN A 158 21.26 -3.42 21.07
N ASP A 159 21.44 -2.34 21.84
CA ASP A 159 20.40 -1.73 22.67
C ASP A 159 19.60 -0.67 21.88
N PHE A 160 19.02 -1.08 20.75
CA PHE A 160 18.19 -0.23 19.90
C PHE A 160 16.69 -0.47 20.10
N ARG A 161 15.86 0.55 19.86
CA ARG A 161 14.40 0.50 20.11
C ARG A 161 13.56 1.16 19.02
N ALA A 162 12.26 0.94 19.06
CA ALA A 162 11.30 1.69 18.27
C ALA A 162 11.30 3.16 18.71
N ALA A 163 11.34 4.09 17.76
CA ALA A 163 11.19 5.52 18.06
C ALA A 163 9.78 5.82 18.58
N GLU A 164 9.68 6.57 19.68
CA GLU A 164 8.41 7.08 20.20
C GLU A 164 7.95 8.28 19.37
N LEU A 165 7.06 8.04 18.41
CA LEU A 165 6.45 9.07 17.60
C LEU A 165 5.30 9.74 18.36
N GLU A 166 5.30 11.07 18.44
CA GLU A 166 4.19 11.82 19.03
C GLU A 166 2.90 11.56 18.26
N ARG A 167 2.01 10.73 18.83
CA ARG A 167 0.67 10.56 18.30
C ARG A 167 -0.07 11.88 18.45
N THR A 168 -0.46 12.47 17.33
CA THR A 168 -1.29 13.68 17.26
C THR A 168 -2.75 13.37 17.61
N SER A 169 -2.97 12.81 18.80
CA SER A 169 -4.27 12.51 19.37
C SER A 169 -4.86 13.74 20.06
N THR A 170 -5.60 14.55 19.30
CA THR A 170 -6.95 14.88 19.78
C THR A 170 -7.67 13.57 20.11
N GLU A 171 -8.41 13.52 21.22
CA GLU A 171 -9.05 12.31 21.79
C GLU A 171 -8.14 11.39 22.64
N LEU A 172 -7.61 11.90 23.76
CA LEU A 172 -7.32 11.11 24.97
C LEU A 172 -7.58 11.91 26.27
N LYS A 173 -8.83 12.39 26.46
CA LYS A 173 -9.31 12.97 27.75
C LYS A 173 -10.75 12.60 28.11
N GLU A 174 -11.02 11.31 28.13
CA GLU A 174 -12.01 10.69 29.01
C GLU A 174 -11.27 9.64 29.87
N SER A 175 -11.55 9.40 31.15
CA SER A 175 -12.42 10.15 32.09
C SER A 175 -12.12 9.81 33.57
N PHE A 176 -10.85 9.89 33.99
CA PHE A 176 -10.44 9.65 35.40
C PHE A 176 -9.80 10.90 36.04
N ASP A 177 -10.55 11.64 36.86
CA ASP A 177 -10.47 11.53 38.33
C ASP A 177 -11.45 12.49 39.05
N LYS A 178 -11.68 12.28 40.36
CA LYS A 178 -12.58 13.09 41.21
C LYS A 178 -11.88 13.68 42.44
N GLN A 179 -12.07 14.99 42.67
CA GLN A 179 -11.87 15.73 43.94
C GLN A 179 -10.38 15.84 44.41
N SER A 180 -9.87 16.87 45.10
CA SER A 180 -10.27 18.27 45.44
C SER A 180 -9.03 18.95 46.11
N LEU A 181 -8.91 20.22 46.56
CA LEU A 181 -9.78 21.39 46.89
C LEU A 181 -9.05 22.74 46.59
N ASN A 182 -9.83 23.82 46.53
CA ASN A 182 -9.62 25.23 46.97
C ASN A 182 -8.33 26.05 46.68
N ASP A 183 -8.57 27.24 46.08
CA ASP A 183 -8.06 28.61 46.38
C ASP A 183 -6.67 28.80 47.03
N HIS A 184 -5.77 29.63 46.46
CA HIS A 184 -6.02 31.06 46.20
C HIS A 184 -5.18 31.66 45.04
N SER A 185 -5.67 32.78 44.50
CA SER A 185 -5.02 33.69 43.53
C SER A 185 -4.14 34.75 44.24
N PRO A 186 -3.32 35.66 43.61
CA PRO A 186 -3.63 36.34 42.32
C PRO A 186 -2.46 36.90 41.41
N ILE A 187 -2.86 37.53 40.27
CA ILE A 187 -2.27 38.78 39.66
C ILE A 187 -0.92 38.68 38.87
N PHE A 188 -0.63 39.38 37.74
CA PHE A 188 -1.28 40.42 36.90
C PHE A 188 -0.90 40.28 35.38
N THR A 189 -1.80 40.61 34.43
CA THR A 189 -1.60 41.05 32.99
C THR A 189 -0.68 40.30 32.00
N SER A 190 -0.84 40.32 30.67
CA SER A 190 -1.93 40.58 29.67
C SER A 190 -1.32 40.31 28.25
N SER A 191 -1.87 40.58 27.05
CA SER A 191 -3.15 41.09 26.49
C SER A 191 -3.16 40.63 25.02
N GLN A 192 -4.17 39.89 24.53
CA GLN A 192 -5.42 40.39 23.91
C GLN A 192 -5.29 41.26 22.64
N SER A 193 -5.74 40.70 21.50
CA SER A 193 -6.79 41.28 20.64
C SER A 193 -7.39 40.21 19.70
N GLN A 194 -8.71 40.18 19.50
CA GLN A 194 -9.38 39.46 18.40
C GLN A 194 -10.34 40.42 17.62
N PRO A 195 -11.46 40.04 16.95
CA PRO A 195 -11.61 40.36 15.53
C PRO A 195 -12.88 41.18 15.22
N ALA A 196 -13.18 41.38 13.93
CA ALA A 196 -14.49 41.85 13.48
C ALA A 196 -14.91 41.17 12.17
N ASN A 197 -16.15 40.63 12.14
CA ASN A 197 -16.86 40.27 10.91
C ASN A 197 -17.56 41.50 10.33
N LEU A 198 -17.78 41.53 9.01
CA LEU A 198 -18.80 42.37 8.37
C LEU A 198 -19.16 41.83 6.97
N SER A 199 -20.45 41.68 6.70
CA SER A 199 -21.00 41.20 5.42
C SER A 199 -22.14 42.09 4.94
N LEU A 200 -21.99 42.74 3.78
CA LEU A 200 -23.05 43.30 2.92
C LEU A 200 -22.38 43.84 1.62
N GLY A 201 -22.95 43.80 0.41
CA GLY A 201 -24.13 43.08 -0.09
C GLY A 201 -24.58 43.62 -1.47
N SER A 202 -24.88 42.71 -2.40
CA SER A 202 -25.68 42.86 -3.65
C SER A 202 -25.32 43.93 -4.72
N ILE A 203 -25.23 43.49 -5.99
CA ILE A 203 -26.15 43.84 -7.11
C ILE A 203 -25.74 43.08 -8.39
N ASP A 204 -26.72 42.75 -9.23
CA ASP A 204 -26.63 41.87 -10.40
C ASP A 204 -26.23 42.60 -11.70
N ASN A 205 -25.71 41.89 -12.72
CA ASN A 205 -26.47 41.57 -13.96
C ASN A 205 -25.72 40.82 -15.09
N GLU A 206 -26.54 40.24 -15.97
CA GLU A 206 -26.35 39.87 -17.39
C GLU A 206 -25.45 38.69 -17.82
N ASP A 207 -26.13 37.65 -18.33
CA ASP A 207 -25.56 36.56 -19.13
C ASP A 207 -25.11 37.01 -20.52
N GLN A 208 -24.00 36.45 -21.02
CA GLN A 208 -23.80 36.26 -22.47
C GLN A 208 -23.25 34.86 -22.77
N ASN A 209 -24.03 34.07 -23.49
CA ASN A 209 -23.58 32.81 -24.07
C ASN A 209 -22.53 33.09 -25.17
N ASN A 210 -21.38 32.44 -25.10
CA ASN A 210 -20.52 32.22 -26.26
C ASN A 210 -19.88 30.83 -26.19
N THR A 211 -20.34 29.94 -27.06
CA THR A 211 -19.75 28.62 -27.27
C THR A 211 -18.42 28.75 -28.01
N TYR A 212 -17.33 28.36 -27.36
CA TYR A 212 -16.05 28.12 -28.03
C TYR A 212 -15.59 26.70 -27.75
N GLU A 213 -15.67 25.85 -28.77
CA GLU A 213 -14.91 24.60 -28.82
C GLU A 213 -13.42 24.95 -28.76
N SER A 214 -12.67 24.26 -27.92
CA SER A 214 -11.22 24.43 -27.78
C SER A 214 -10.55 23.07 -27.74
N ASP A 215 -9.90 22.71 -28.84
CA ASP A 215 -8.97 21.59 -28.90
C ASP A 215 -7.70 21.95 -28.10
N ASP A 216 -7.61 21.51 -26.83
CA ASP A 216 -6.38 21.60 -26.04
C ASP A 216 -5.56 20.32 -26.15
N ASP A 217 -4.94 20.11 -27.32
CA ASP A 217 -3.92 19.07 -27.52
C ASP A 217 -2.57 19.57 -26.93
N SER A 218 -2.57 19.83 -25.62
CA SER A 218 -1.45 20.41 -24.86
C SER A 218 -0.29 19.41 -24.72
N VAL A 219 0.57 19.37 -25.75
CA VAL A 219 1.79 18.56 -25.80
C VAL A 219 2.74 18.89 -24.65
N ASN A 220 2.80 17.98 -23.67
CA ASN A 220 3.62 18.08 -22.47
C ASN A 220 5.13 17.93 -22.77
N GLU A 221 5.77 19.00 -23.26
CA GLU A 221 7.22 19.03 -23.47
C GLU A 221 7.99 19.00 -22.14
N ILE A 222 8.57 17.85 -21.79
CA ILE A 222 9.52 17.74 -20.67
C ILE A 222 10.84 18.40 -21.08
N VAL A 223 11.05 19.64 -20.65
CA VAL A 223 12.32 20.34 -20.83
C VAL A 223 13.38 19.71 -19.92
N ILE A 224 14.41 19.13 -20.54
CA ILE A 224 15.57 18.58 -19.85
C ILE A 224 16.33 19.69 -19.11
N LYS A 225 16.59 19.45 -17.82
CA LYS A 225 17.45 20.31 -17.00
C LYS A 225 18.91 20.01 -17.34
N VAL A 226 19.52 20.87 -18.15
CA VAL A 226 20.98 20.93 -18.30
C VAL A 226 21.59 21.26 -16.92
N GLY A 227 22.66 20.57 -16.54
CA GLY A 227 23.26 20.65 -15.21
C GLY A 227 23.98 21.97 -14.91
N SER A 228 23.23 23.05 -14.63
CA SER A 228 23.77 24.26 -14.01
C SER A 228 23.98 24.05 -12.51
N THR A 229 25.22 24.21 -12.04
CA THR A 229 25.57 24.05 -10.61
C THR A 229 24.82 25.06 -9.75
N PRO A 230 24.01 24.64 -8.75
CA PRO A 230 23.32 25.57 -7.86
C PRO A 230 24.32 26.20 -6.87
N ALA A 231 24.82 27.39 -7.22
CA ALA A 231 25.40 28.29 -6.23
C ALA A 231 24.32 28.68 -5.21
N ASN A 232 24.66 28.65 -3.92
CA ASN A 232 23.72 28.67 -2.79
C ASN A 232 22.73 27.49 -2.77
N VAL A 233 23.26 26.28 -2.57
CA VAL A 233 22.56 25.31 -1.71
C VAL A 233 22.90 25.68 -0.27
N ASP A 234 21.90 26.05 0.52
CA ASP A 234 22.06 26.23 1.97
C ASP A 234 22.64 24.97 2.62
N LYS A 235 23.58 25.14 3.55
CA LYS A 235 24.17 24.03 4.32
C LYS A 235 23.19 23.52 5.38
N ASN A 236 22.04 23.03 4.94
CA ASN A 236 21.18 22.15 5.71
C ASN A 236 22.04 20.96 6.18
N MET A 237 22.31 20.89 7.47
CA MET A 237 22.98 19.75 8.06
C MET A 237 22.07 18.53 7.86
N LEU A 238 22.45 17.66 6.91
CA LEU A 238 21.85 16.34 6.75
C LEU A 238 21.96 15.61 8.09
N ARG A 239 20.85 15.60 8.84
CA ARG A 239 20.77 15.00 10.16
C ARG A 239 21.14 13.53 10.00
N GLN A 240 22.24 13.10 10.61
CA GLN A 240 22.70 11.72 10.46
C GLN A 240 21.58 10.76 10.87
N PRO A 241 21.40 9.62 10.17
CA PRO A 241 20.42 8.63 10.57
C PRO A 241 20.62 8.21 12.03
N SER A 242 19.51 7.99 12.74
CA SER A 242 19.56 7.40 14.08
C SER A 242 20.13 5.99 13.99
N THR A 243 20.98 5.65 14.96
CA THR A 243 21.60 4.31 15.08
C THR A 243 21.21 3.60 16.38
N THR A 244 20.30 4.20 17.16
CA THR A 244 19.71 3.66 18.40
C THR A 244 18.18 3.58 18.35
N GLU A 245 17.52 4.33 17.45
CA GLU A 245 16.06 4.33 17.31
C GLU A 245 15.63 4.18 15.84
N TYR A 246 14.75 3.21 15.56
CA TYR A 246 14.23 2.95 14.21
C TYR A 246 12.81 3.49 14.02
N LEU A 247 12.45 3.80 12.77
CA LEU A 247 11.09 4.14 12.37
C LEU A 247 10.19 2.89 12.49
N PRO A 248 9.13 2.89 13.33
CA PRO A 248 8.31 1.68 13.53
C PRO A 248 7.42 1.35 12.34
N GLY A 249 6.98 2.37 11.60
CA GLY A 249 6.20 2.26 10.37
C GLY A 249 7.05 2.34 9.10
N MET A 250 6.40 2.68 7.98
CA MET A 250 7.07 2.94 6.71
C MET A 250 7.42 4.42 6.56
N ILE A 251 8.36 4.77 5.67
CA ILE A 251 8.69 6.18 5.40
C ILE A 251 7.54 6.86 4.66
N HIS A 252 7.09 8.01 5.19
CA HIS A 252 6.17 8.94 4.55
C HIS A 252 6.68 10.38 4.67
N MET A 253 6.03 11.30 3.94
CA MET A 253 6.43 12.71 3.85
C MET A 253 6.45 13.46 5.19
N SER A 254 5.76 12.96 6.21
CA SER A 254 5.75 13.49 7.59
C SER A 254 6.59 12.70 8.60
N SER A 255 7.27 11.61 8.20
CA SER A 255 8.15 10.87 9.13
C SER A 255 9.34 11.73 9.56
N PRO A 256 9.85 11.61 10.82
CA PRO A 256 10.95 12.43 11.30
C PRO A 256 12.26 12.23 10.51
N VAL A 257 12.92 13.34 10.16
CA VAL A 257 14.19 13.32 9.41
C VAL A 257 15.29 12.64 10.23
N GLY A 258 15.84 11.56 9.68
CA GLY A 258 16.88 10.73 10.29
C GLY A 258 16.39 9.39 10.83
N LEU A 259 15.08 9.14 10.92
CA LEU A 259 14.56 7.80 11.25
C LEU A 259 14.40 6.96 9.98
N LEU A 260 14.86 5.71 10.03
CA LEU A 260 14.78 4.73 8.94
C LEU A 260 14.10 3.44 9.43
N PRO A 261 13.44 2.67 8.54
CA PRO A 261 12.80 1.41 8.91
C PRO A 261 13.82 0.27 9.03
N GLN A 262 13.52 -0.77 9.80
CA GLN A 262 14.40 -1.94 9.98
C GLN A 262 14.55 -2.84 8.72
N PHE A 263 13.78 -2.59 7.66
CA PHE A 263 13.78 -3.39 6.43
C PHE A 263 13.17 -2.58 5.28
N PRO A 264 13.58 -2.83 4.02
CA PRO A 264 13.00 -2.16 2.87
C PRO A 264 11.62 -2.76 2.55
N SER A 265 10.56 -1.96 2.74
CA SER A 265 9.20 -2.33 2.30
C SER A 265 9.01 -2.25 0.77
N TRP A 266 9.95 -1.59 0.08
CA TRP A 266 10.05 -1.46 -1.38
C TRP A 266 11.18 -2.37 -1.91
N SER A 267 11.19 -2.69 -3.21
CA SER A 267 12.32 -3.39 -3.84
C SER A 267 12.49 -2.92 -5.28
N LEU A 268 13.69 -2.55 -5.70
CA LEU A 268 13.99 -2.19 -7.09
C LEU A 268 15.08 -3.11 -7.63
N VAL A 269 14.82 -3.80 -8.75
CA VAL A 269 15.73 -4.80 -9.33
C VAL A 269 15.88 -4.63 -10.84
N CYS A 270 17.11 -4.83 -11.35
CA CYS A 270 17.37 -4.97 -12.78
C CYS A 270 17.11 -6.43 -13.18
N VAL A 271 16.14 -6.68 -14.05
CA VAL A 271 15.84 -8.04 -14.56
C VAL A 271 16.69 -8.41 -15.79
N GLY A 272 17.49 -7.49 -16.32
CA GLY A 272 18.44 -7.74 -17.40
C GLY A 272 18.44 -6.64 -18.47
N PRO A 273 18.98 -6.91 -19.67
CA PRO A 273 18.99 -5.94 -20.77
C PRO A 273 17.57 -5.64 -21.29
N SER A 274 17.39 -4.47 -21.91
CA SER A 274 16.11 -4.01 -22.46
C SER A 274 15.46 -4.98 -23.45
N SER A 275 16.27 -5.80 -24.13
CA SER A 275 15.84 -6.88 -25.03
C SER A 275 15.15 -8.07 -24.35
N VAL A 276 15.06 -8.10 -23.02
CA VAL A 276 14.18 -9.04 -22.29
C VAL A 276 12.71 -8.71 -22.55
N TYR A 277 12.39 -7.44 -22.87
CA TYR A 277 11.08 -7.04 -23.35
C TYR A 277 11.03 -6.95 -24.89
N SER A 278 9.89 -7.29 -25.48
CA SER A 278 9.62 -7.16 -26.91
C SER A 278 8.18 -6.69 -27.13
N HIS A 279 8.02 -5.52 -27.74
CA HIS A 279 6.71 -4.91 -28.02
C HIS A 279 5.81 -5.75 -28.94
N ASN A 280 6.38 -6.68 -29.72
CA ASN A 280 5.64 -7.57 -30.61
C ASN A 280 5.07 -8.81 -29.88
N SER A 281 5.59 -9.15 -28.70
CA SER A 281 5.25 -10.39 -27.97
C SER A 281 4.82 -10.16 -26.52
N GLY A 282 4.97 -8.94 -26.02
CA GLY A 282 4.76 -8.60 -24.61
C GLY A 282 5.86 -9.18 -23.71
N LEU A 283 5.53 -9.22 -22.42
CA LEU A 283 6.28 -9.94 -21.40
C LEU A 283 6.03 -11.46 -21.57
N PRO A 284 7.08 -12.30 -21.72
CA PRO A 284 6.89 -13.72 -21.95
C PRO A 284 6.65 -14.51 -20.65
N GLU A 285 5.69 -15.43 -20.67
CA GLU A 285 5.21 -16.20 -19.49
C GLU A 285 6.34 -16.85 -18.67
N HIS A 286 7.40 -17.37 -19.31
CA HIS A 286 8.54 -18.01 -18.64
C HIS A 286 9.46 -17.05 -17.87
N ALA A 287 9.29 -15.74 -18.08
CA ALA A 287 9.98 -14.66 -17.39
C ALA A 287 9.04 -13.82 -16.50
N GLN A 288 7.74 -13.82 -16.80
CA GLN A 288 6.69 -13.07 -16.11
C GLN A 288 5.38 -13.86 -16.12
N SER A 289 5.18 -14.75 -15.14
CA SER A 289 4.07 -15.72 -15.15
C SER A 289 2.78 -15.20 -14.51
N GLY A 290 1.62 -15.73 -14.93
CA GLY A 290 0.32 -15.48 -14.28
C GLY A 290 -0.41 -14.22 -14.77
N PHE A 291 0.01 -13.66 -15.90
CA PHE A 291 -0.70 -12.55 -16.54
C PHE A 291 -2.02 -13.01 -17.19
N LEU A 292 -3.02 -12.13 -17.14
CA LEU A 292 -4.24 -12.30 -17.92
C LEU A 292 -3.96 -12.07 -19.41
N SER A 293 -4.61 -12.87 -20.27
CA SER A 293 -4.39 -12.84 -21.72
C SER A 293 -4.60 -11.44 -22.31
N GLN A 294 -3.63 -10.98 -23.11
CA GLN A 294 -3.56 -9.64 -23.72
C GLN A 294 -3.45 -8.46 -22.72
N ALA A 295 -3.03 -8.72 -21.48
CA ALA A 295 -2.75 -7.69 -20.45
C ALA A 295 -1.28 -7.72 -19.97
N ASN A 296 -0.38 -8.32 -20.75
CA ASN A 296 1.03 -8.59 -20.45
C ASN A 296 2.02 -7.70 -21.27
N PHE A 297 1.57 -6.57 -21.81
CA PHE A 297 2.38 -5.69 -22.66
C PHE A 297 2.70 -4.37 -21.95
N LEU A 298 3.90 -3.84 -22.15
CA LEU A 298 4.29 -2.52 -21.64
C LEU A 298 3.92 -1.43 -22.66
N LEU A 299 3.42 -0.31 -22.16
CA LEU A 299 3.02 0.83 -22.97
C LEU A 299 4.27 1.59 -23.46
N PRO A 300 4.37 1.95 -24.76
CA PRO A 300 5.40 2.86 -25.24
C PRO A 300 5.14 4.28 -24.71
N TRP A 301 6.16 4.90 -24.13
CA TRP A 301 6.22 6.33 -23.83
C TRP A 301 7.29 6.96 -24.75
N ASP A 302 6.90 7.96 -25.52
CA ASP A 302 7.76 8.73 -26.41
C ASP A 302 8.25 10.00 -25.67
N VAL A 303 9.57 10.06 -25.43
CA VAL A 303 10.21 11.14 -24.65
C VAL A 303 10.94 12.09 -25.59
N HIS A 304 10.66 13.38 -25.47
CA HIS A 304 11.23 14.44 -26.29
C HIS A 304 12.52 14.99 -25.65
N VAL A 305 13.66 14.74 -26.29
CA VAL A 305 15.00 15.17 -25.85
C VAL A 305 15.48 16.28 -26.77
N ARG A 306 15.56 17.53 -26.30
CA ARG A 306 16.12 18.63 -27.10
C ARG A 306 17.65 18.53 -27.12
N VAL A 307 18.23 18.51 -28.32
CA VAL A 307 19.67 18.39 -28.51
C VAL A 307 20.36 19.73 -28.26
N THR A 308 21.37 19.65 -27.42
CA THR A 308 22.28 20.70 -26.95
C THR A 308 23.68 20.44 -27.51
N THR A 309 24.60 21.40 -27.41
CA THR A 309 26.00 21.24 -27.83
C THR A 309 26.68 20.04 -27.15
N SER A 310 26.29 19.71 -25.91
CA SER A 310 26.78 18.54 -25.15
C SER A 310 26.24 17.20 -25.69
N THR A 311 24.99 17.16 -26.16
CA THR A 311 24.32 15.90 -26.57
C THR A 311 24.42 15.59 -28.05
N ALA A 312 24.74 16.58 -28.90
CA ALA A 312 24.81 16.42 -30.36
C ALA A 312 25.72 15.26 -30.83
N SER A 313 26.82 14.99 -30.13
CA SER A 313 27.76 13.91 -30.42
C SER A 313 27.13 12.52 -30.31
N TRP A 314 26.42 12.24 -29.21
CA TRP A 314 25.74 10.96 -29.04
C TRP A 314 24.45 10.89 -29.85
N ALA A 315 23.75 12.01 -30.04
CA ALA A 315 22.53 12.08 -30.85
C ALA A 315 22.80 11.66 -32.30
N ALA A 316 23.84 12.23 -32.93
CA ALA A 316 24.31 11.84 -34.27
C ALA A 316 24.68 10.34 -34.35
N THR A 317 25.35 9.83 -33.30
CA THR A 317 25.76 8.42 -33.23
C THR A 317 24.56 7.48 -33.10
N TYR A 318 23.59 7.83 -32.24
CA TYR A 318 22.36 7.08 -32.02
C TYR A 318 21.48 7.03 -33.27
N GLU A 319 21.32 8.16 -33.97
CA GLU A 319 20.54 8.19 -35.22
C GLU A 319 21.20 7.39 -36.33
N LYS A 320 22.54 7.43 -36.47
CA LYS A 320 23.28 6.58 -37.41
C LYS A 320 22.95 5.10 -37.23
N THR A 321 22.86 4.61 -35.99
CA THR A 321 22.41 3.23 -35.69
C THR A 321 20.92 2.99 -35.93
N ARG A 322 20.05 3.97 -35.66
CA ARG A 322 18.58 3.85 -35.78
C ARG A 322 18.10 3.89 -37.23
N SER A 323 18.58 4.87 -38.00
CA SER A 323 18.02 5.26 -39.30
C SER A 323 18.79 4.69 -40.50
N ARG A 324 20.03 4.19 -40.31
CA ARG A 324 20.94 3.73 -41.39
C ARG A 324 21.18 4.75 -42.53
N LYS A 325 20.88 6.03 -42.30
CA LYS A 325 21.11 7.14 -43.24
C LYS A 325 22.58 7.62 -43.19
N LYS A 326 22.96 8.48 -44.13
CA LYS A 326 24.22 9.24 -44.03
C LYS A 326 24.20 10.10 -42.74
N PRO A 327 25.36 10.32 -42.09
CA PRO A 327 25.41 11.18 -40.90
C PRO A 327 25.12 12.64 -41.27
N HIS A 328 24.31 13.29 -40.46
CA HIS A 328 24.33 14.75 -40.31
C HIS A 328 25.56 15.15 -39.47
N SER A 329 26.03 16.39 -39.61
CA SER A 329 27.06 16.89 -38.70
C SER A 329 26.44 17.19 -37.32
N PRO A 330 27.22 17.17 -36.23
CA PRO A 330 26.70 17.54 -34.90
C PRO A 330 26.08 18.95 -34.86
N HIS A 331 26.60 19.89 -35.65
CA HIS A 331 26.05 21.26 -35.74
C HIS A 331 24.70 21.33 -36.46
N ASP A 332 24.39 20.41 -37.38
CA ASP A 332 23.07 20.37 -38.04
C ASP A 332 21.95 19.91 -37.10
N LEU A 333 22.31 19.24 -35.99
CA LEU A 333 21.40 18.61 -35.04
C LEU A 333 21.14 19.47 -33.80
N GLU A 334 21.89 20.55 -33.61
CA GLU A 334 21.76 21.45 -32.47
C GLU A 334 20.37 22.15 -32.46
N GLY A 335 19.66 22.06 -31.34
CA GLY A 335 18.27 22.52 -31.22
C GLY A 335 17.19 21.55 -31.72
N GLN A 336 17.54 20.44 -32.39
CA GLN A 336 16.55 19.44 -32.83
C GLN A 336 15.99 18.63 -31.65
N VAL A 337 14.77 18.12 -31.76
CA VAL A 337 14.12 17.30 -30.72
C VAL A 337 14.15 15.81 -31.11
N PHE A 338 14.89 15.02 -30.34
CA PHE A 338 15.04 13.58 -30.50
C PHE A 338 13.97 12.84 -29.70
N VAL A 339 13.15 12.03 -30.37
CA VAL A 339 12.15 11.18 -29.69
C VAL A 339 12.79 9.84 -29.30
N LEU A 340 13.01 9.66 -27.99
CA LEU A 340 13.40 8.38 -27.37
C LEU A 340 12.17 7.56 -27.01
N LYS A 341 12.32 6.23 -26.93
CA LYS A 341 11.25 5.29 -26.56
C LYS A 341 11.60 4.60 -25.25
N ILE A 342 10.82 4.89 -24.21
CA ILE A 342 10.76 4.11 -22.96
C ILE A 342 9.57 3.15 -23.06
N PHE A 343 9.61 2.01 -22.37
CA PHE A 343 8.40 1.22 -22.14
C PHE A 343 8.11 1.13 -20.64
N VAL A 344 6.87 1.45 -20.28
CA VAL A 344 6.39 1.53 -18.88
C VAL A 344 5.16 0.65 -18.68
N GLY A 345 4.91 0.20 -17.45
CA GLY A 345 3.70 -0.56 -17.14
C GLY A 345 3.43 -0.68 -15.64
N CYS A 346 2.24 -0.25 -15.22
CA CYS A 346 1.74 -0.40 -13.86
C CYS A 346 1.00 -1.74 -13.73
N GLU A 347 1.58 -2.68 -13.00
CA GLU A 347 1.13 -4.06 -12.84
C GLU A 347 0.33 -4.26 -11.54
N TYR A 348 -0.89 -4.75 -11.69
CA TYR A 348 -1.82 -5.07 -10.63
C TYR A 348 -1.88 -6.58 -10.41
N GLU A 349 -1.85 -7.01 -9.15
CA GLU A 349 -1.90 -8.40 -8.71
C GLU A 349 -3.08 -8.57 -7.74
N CYS A 350 -3.96 -9.56 -7.96
CA CYS A 350 -5.05 -9.88 -7.02
C CYS A 350 -4.70 -11.08 -6.14
N THR A 351 -5.45 -11.29 -5.05
CA THR A 351 -5.23 -12.39 -4.08
C THR A 351 -5.25 -13.81 -4.66
N ARG A 352 -5.73 -13.98 -5.89
CA ARG A 352 -5.71 -15.23 -6.67
C ARG A 352 -4.47 -15.40 -7.56
N GLY A 353 -3.55 -14.43 -7.57
CA GLY A 353 -2.36 -14.43 -8.43
C GLY A 353 -2.59 -13.99 -9.88
N HIS A 354 -3.78 -13.54 -10.26
CA HIS A 354 -3.97 -12.95 -11.60
C HIS A 354 -3.27 -11.59 -11.68
N ARG A 355 -2.48 -11.39 -12.74
CA ARG A 355 -1.74 -10.14 -13.00
C ARG A 355 -2.25 -9.44 -14.26
N PHE A 356 -2.24 -8.11 -14.28
CA PHE A 356 -2.57 -7.31 -15.46
C PHE A 356 -1.92 -5.92 -15.41
N ILE A 357 -1.61 -5.36 -16.58
CA ILE A 357 -1.17 -3.97 -16.72
C ILE A 357 -2.38 -3.07 -17.02
N MET A 358 -2.35 -1.83 -16.54
CA MET A 358 -3.33 -0.78 -16.90
C MET A 358 -2.88 0.02 -18.13
N ASN A 359 -3.84 0.48 -18.93
CA ASN A 359 -3.67 1.34 -20.11
C ASN A 359 -3.82 2.84 -19.78
N SER A 360 -4.59 3.14 -18.73
CA SER A 360 -4.86 4.45 -18.14
C SER A 360 -5.36 4.23 -16.70
N PRO A 361 -5.53 5.27 -15.85
CA PRO A 361 -5.98 5.08 -14.46
C PRO A 361 -7.30 4.32 -14.30
N ASP A 362 -8.19 4.43 -15.29
CA ASP A 362 -9.54 3.85 -15.34
C ASP A 362 -9.64 2.52 -16.12
N GLN A 363 -8.67 2.19 -16.97
CA GLN A 363 -8.79 1.12 -17.96
C GLN A 363 -7.68 0.06 -17.88
N VAL A 364 -8.08 -1.20 -17.72
CA VAL A 364 -7.17 -2.35 -17.87
C VAL A 364 -6.73 -2.51 -19.33
N LEU A 365 -5.44 -2.79 -19.55
CA LEU A 365 -4.92 -3.08 -20.88
C LEU A 365 -5.54 -4.37 -21.45
N ARG A 366 -6.11 -4.25 -22.66
CA ARG A 366 -6.76 -5.34 -23.39
C ARG A 366 -6.36 -5.28 -24.87
N GLY A 367 -5.14 -5.70 -25.17
CA GLY A 367 -4.63 -5.75 -26.54
C GLY A 367 -3.14 -6.00 -26.60
N GLY A 368 -2.72 -6.81 -27.58
CA GLY A 368 -1.31 -7.08 -27.88
C GLY A 368 -0.71 -6.08 -28.87
N SER A 369 -0.44 -6.52 -30.09
CA SER A 369 0.31 -5.77 -31.11
C SER A 369 -0.37 -4.51 -31.70
N THR A 370 -1.44 -4.00 -31.08
CA THR A 370 -2.22 -2.83 -31.52
C THR A 370 -2.28 -1.72 -30.46
N ILE A 371 -1.36 -1.72 -29.49
CA ILE A 371 -1.21 -0.66 -28.50
C ILE A 371 -0.85 0.67 -29.21
N PRO A 372 -1.58 1.78 -28.94
CA PRO A 372 -1.29 3.08 -29.54
C PRO A 372 0.14 3.57 -29.25
N ARG A 373 0.69 4.37 -30.17
CA ARG A 373 1.89 5.15 -29.92
C ARG A 373 1.64 6.12 -28.76
N ASP A 374 2.69 6.37 -27.98
CA ASP A 374 2.66 7.14 -26.74
C ASP A 374 1.48 6.85 -25.78
N SER A 375 1.00 5.61 -25.70
CA SER A 375 0.00 5.25 -24.68
C SER A 375 0.55 5.30 -23.25
N GLY A 376 1.89 5.27 -23.08
CA GLY A 376 2.55 5.33 -21.79
C GLY A 376 2.41 6.67 -21.06
N SER A 377 2.25 7.79 -21.79
CA SER A 377 2.01 9.11 -21.19
C SER A 377 0.81 9.11 -20.23
N LYS A 378 -0.24 8.34 -20.56
CA LYS A 378 -1.44 8.17 -19.73
C LYS A 378 -1.18 7.64 -18.33
N ILE A 379 -0.14 6.82 -18.14
CA ILE A 379 0.23 6.23 -16.82
C ILE A 379 1.47 6.89 -16.19
N VAL A 380 2.04 7.90 -16.85
CA VAL A 380 3.20 8.69 -16.40
C VAL A 380 2.77 10.04 -15.82
N PHE A 381 1.82 10.70 -16.49
CA PHE A 381 1.37 12.05 -16.12
C PHE A 381 0.11 12.08 -15.24
N ASN A 382 -0.62 10.96 -15.13
CA ASN A 382 -1.78 10.83 -14.24
C ASN A 382 -1.47 9.94 -13.04
N ASP A 383 -2.12 10.22 -11.92
CA ASP A 383 -2.12 9.33 -10.76
C ASP A 383 -2.75 7.97 -11.11
N MET A 384 -2.12 6.88 -10.68
CA MET A 384 -2.60 5.51 -10.93
C MET A 384 -3.18 4.93 -9.63
N PRO A 385 -4.42 4.39 -9.61
CA PRO A 385 -5.07 3.94 -8.38
C PRO A 385 -4.28 2.80 -7.73
N LEU A 386 -4.19 2.79 -6.39
CA LEU A 386 -3.48 1.73 -5.66
C LEU A 386 -4.23 0.39 -5.72
N TYR A 387 -5.56 0.43 -5.82
CA TYR A 387 -6.43 -0.73 -5.87
C TYR A 387 -7.40 -0.65 -7.06
N PHE A 388 -7.66 -1.77 -7.74
CA PHE A 388 -8.54 -1.83 -8.91
C PHE A 388 -9.28 -3.19 -9.00
N PRO A 389 -10.51 -3.27 -9.53
CA PRO A 389 -11.21 -4.54 -9.68
C PRO A 389 -10.50 -5.47 -10.68
N CYS A 390 -10.11 -6.67 -10.23
CA CYS A 390 -9.50 -7.67 -11.10
C CYS A 390 -10.49 -8.16 -12.17
N PRO A 391 -10.18 -8.07 -13.47
CA PRO A 391 -11.08 -8.48 -14.56
C PRO A 391 -11.08 -10.00 -14.79
N CYS A 392 -10.98 -10.79 -13.72
CA CYS A 392 -11.10 -12.25 -13.78
C CYS A 392 -12.57 -12.65 -13.93
N ARG A 393 -12.84 -13.77 -14.61
CA ARG A 393 -14.20 -14.23 -14.99
C ARG A 393 -15.06 -14.79 -13.83
N SER A 394 -14.91 -14.29 -12.60
CA SER A 394 -15.78 -14.62 -11.47
C SER A 394 -16.86 -13.55 -11.30
N GLY A 395 -18.08 -13.95 -10.92
CA GLY A 395 -19.21 -13.02 -10.73
C GLY A 395 -18.90 -11.88 -9.76
N ASN A 396 -18.11 -12.17 -8.71
CA ASN A 396 -17.52 -11.15 -7.85
C ASN A 396 -16.05 -10.95 -8.30
N PRO A 397 -15.66 -9.76 -8.78
CA PRO A 397 -14.25 -9.45 -9.04
C PRO A 397 -13.50 -9.35 -7.70
N LYS A 398 -12.25 -9.82 -7.66
CA LYS A 398 -11.39 -9.63 -6.47
C LYS A 398 -10.62 -8.33 -6.58
N VAL A 399 -10.37 -7.68 -5.45
CA VAL A 399 -9.47 -6.52 -5.37
C VAL A 399 -8.08 -6.93 -5.87
N ALA A 400 -7.56 -6.19 -6.84
CA ALA A 400 -6.16 -6.21 -7.25
C ALA A 400 -5.46 -4.96 -6.74
N GLN A 401 -4.16 -5.05 -6.49
CA GLN A 401 -3.34 -3.97 -5.96
C GLN A 401 -2.17 -3.71 -6.90
N LEU A 402 -1.83 -2.44 -7.13
CA LEU A 402 -0.64 -2.04 -7.87
C LEU A 402 0.59 -2.48 -7.07
N LEU A 403 1.23 -3.57 -7.50
CA LEU A 403 2.39 -4.15 -6.81
C LEU A 403 3.70 -3.95 -7.56
N ARG A 404 3.70 -3.71 -8.87
CA ARG A 404 4.94 -3.49 -9.63
C ARG A 404 4.81 -2.37 -10.67
N VAL A 405 5.91 -1.65 -10.88
CA VAL A 405 6.10 -0.74 -12.02
C VAL A 405 7.28 -1.26 -12.83
N HIS A 406 7.00 -1.60 -14.08
CA HIS A 406 7.98 -2.04 -15.07
C HIS A 406 8.55 -0.83 -15.83
N ILE A 407 9.87 -0.79 -16.04
CA ILE A 407 10.55 0.31 -16.73
C ILE A 407 11.65 -0.25 -17.63
N VAL A 408 11.54 -0.06 -18.94
CA VAL A 408 12.58 -0.44 -19.92
C VAL A 408 13.25 0.82 -20.46
N THR A 409 14.54 0.98 -20.14
CA THR A 409 15.32 2.17 -20.48
C THR A 409 15.82 2.12 -21.94
N PRO A 410 15.99 3.27 -22.60
CA PRO A 410 16.37 3.33 -24.01
C PRO A 410 17.85 2.98 -24.20
N LYS A 411 18.27 2.80 -25.46
CA LYS A 411 19.68 2.64 -25.87
C LYS A 411 20.46 3.95 -26.02
N ALA A 412 19.81 5.08 -25.79
CA ALA A 412 20.45 6.39 -25.79
C ALA A 412 20.99 6.70 -24.38
N PRO A 413 22.10 7.46 -24.27
CA PRO A 413 22.66 7.86 -22.99
C PRO A 413 21.84 9.00 -22.37
N VAL A 414 20.81 8.60 -21.63
CA VAL A 414 20.00 9.45 -20.75
C VAL A 414 19.88 8.78 -19.39
N ASP A 415 19.94 9.58 -18.33
CA ASP A 415 19.75 9.14 -16.97
C ASP A 415 18.27 9.25 -16.60
N ILE A 416 17.66 8.11 -16.29
CA ILE A 416 16.28 8.03 -15.82
C ILE A 416 16.30 7.81 -14.31
N SER A 417 15.83 8.78 -13.53
CA SER A 417 15.63 8.67 -12.09
C SER A 417 14.17 8.35 -11.77
N ILE A 418 13.92 7.71 -10.62
CA ILE A 418 12.56 7.50 -10.09
C ILE A 418 12.41 8.01 -8.66
N ASP A 419 11.26 8.61 -8.34
CA ASP A 419 10.86 9.04 -7.00
C ASP A 419 9.38 8.69 -6.75
N PRO A 420 9.08 7.38 -6.52
CA PRO A 420 7.72 6.87 -6.38
C PRO A 420 7.09 7.30 -5.05
N LYS A 421 5.94 7.96 -5.14
CA LYS A 421 5.16 8.43 -3.98
C LYS A 421 3.77 7.81 -4.03
N VAL A 422 3.36 7.12 -2.97
CA VAL A 422 2.03 6.51 -2.88
C VAL A 422 1.22 7.24 -1.83
N ARG A 423 0.16 7.92 -2.26
CA ARG A 423 -0.82 8.59 -1.41
C ARG A 423 -1.90 7.60 -1.01
N ILE A 424 -2.17 7.47 0.29
CA ILE A 424 -3.32 6.74 0.83
C ILE A 424 -4.08 7.69 1.76
N ALA A 425 -5.34 7.94 1.41
CA ALA A 425 -6.27 8.64 2.29
C ALA A 425 -7.04 7.59 3.10
N ASP A 426 -6.78 7.57 4.41
CA ASP A 426 -7.69 6.96 5.38
C ASP A 426 -8.66 8.05 5.90
N GLN A 427 -9.77 7.63 6.52
CA GLN A 427 -10.83 8.53 7.00
C GLN A 427 -10.34 9.60 8.00
N LYS A 428 -9.19 9.36 8.66
CA LYS A 428 -8.60 10.27 9.65
C LYS A 428 -7.33 11.00 9.18
N LYS A 429 -6.54 10.43 8.26
CA LYS A 429 -5.24 10.99 7.81
C LYS A 429 -4.90 10.63 6.36
N ASN A 430 -4.17 11.52 5.71
CA ASN A 430 -3.66 11.34 4.34
C ASN A 430 -2.14 11.12 4.37
N TYR A 431 -1.70 9.87 4.21
CA TYR A 431 -0.28 9.50 4.21
C TYR A 431 0.28 9.49 2.78
N ILE A 432 1.46 10.08 2.57
CA ILE A 432 2.21 9.99 1.30
C ILE A 432 3.50 9.22 1.57
N PHE A 433 3.49 7.93 1.25
CA PHE A 433 4.61 7.00 1.44
C PHE A 433 5.66 7.14 0.35
N THR A 434 6.93 6.99 0.71
CA THR A 434 8.08 7.04 -0.22
C THR A 434 9.08 5.93 0.14
N PRO A 435 10.07 5.63 -0.72
CA PRO A 435 11.16 4.70 -0.39
C PRO A 435 12.28 5.30 0.47
N GLY A 436 12.21 6.60 0.81
CA GLY A 436 13.29 7.37 1.44
C GLY A 436 13.84 8.48 0.53
N LYS A 437 14.47 9.50 1.13
CA LYS A 437 14.93 10.72 0.44
C LYS A 437 16.44 10.78 0.13
N ASN A 438 17.19 9.73 0.44
CA ASN A 438 18.66 9.80 0.45
C ASN A 438 19.27 9.84 -0.97
N GLN A 439 18.67 9.16 -1.94
CA GLN A 439 18.99 9.28 -3.37
C GLN A 439 17.85 8.72 -4.22
N SER A 440 17.44 9.44 -5.28
CA SER A 440 16.53 8.90 -6.30
C SER A 440 17.26 7.84 -7.13
N PRO A 441 16.78 6.58 -7.24
CA PRO A 441 17.49 5.55 -7.99
C PRO A 441 17.64 5.91 -9.47
N LYS A 442 18.89 6.02 -9.95
CA LYS A 442 19.20 6.13 -11.38
C LYS A 442 19.17 4.74 -12.02
N LEU A 443 18.38 4.59 -13.08
CA LEU A 443 18.23 3.36 -13.83
C LEU A 443 19.28 3.29 -14.95
N THR A 444 20.01 2.19 -15.03
CA THR A 444 21.04 1.98 -16.08
C THR A 444 20.47 2.01 -17.49
N GLN A 445 21.28 2.42 -18.47
CA GLN A 445 20.91 2.48 -19.89
C GLN A 445 20.68 1.08 -20.49
N SER A 446 19.81 0.99 -21.50
CA SER A 446 19.49 -0.24 -22.24
C SER A 446 19.16 -1.47 -21.37
N SER A 447 18.45 -1.28 -20.26
CA SER A 447 18.07 -2.34 -19.32
C SER A 447 16.57 -2.38 -19.04
N TYR A 448 16.12 -3.39 -18.29
CA TYR A 448 14.75 -3.54 -17.83
C TYR A 448 14.77 -3.64 -16.30
N TRP A 449 14.09 -2.71 -15.65
CA TRP A 449 13.94 -2.60 -14.21
C TRP A 449 12.50 -2.90 -13.76
N ILE A 450 12.37 -3.39 -12.54
CA ILE A 450 11.09 -3.58 -11.86
C ILE A 450 11.19 -2.98 -10.46
N LEU A 451 10.38 -1.94 -10.21
CA LEU A 451 10.06 -1.49 -8.86
C LEU A 451 8.90 -2.33 -8.34
N ARG A 452 9.02 -2.91 -7.15
CA ARG A 452 7.97 -3.59 -6.41
C ARG A 452 7.53 -2.70 -5.24
N LEU A 453 6.23 -2.42 -5.18
CA LEU A 453 5.57 -1.60 -4.16
C LEU A 453 5.28 -2.42 -2.88
N PRO A 454 5.08 -1.76 -1.73
CA PRO A 454 4.59 -2.38 -0.50
C PRO A 454 3.27 -3.15 -0.70
N TYR A 455 3.13 -4.30 -0.03
CA TYR A 455 1.93 -5.13 -0.05
C TYR A 455 0.91 -4.69 1.00
N ILE A 456 1.36 -4.32 2.20
CA ILE A 456 0.57 -3.56 3.19
C ILE A 456 1.33 -2.26 3.48
N TYR A 457 0.60 -1.17 3.75
CA TYR A 457 1.17 0.12 4.13
C TYR A 457 0.95 0.34 5.64
N GLN A 458 1.91 0.95 6.35
CA GLN A 458 1.76 1.31 7.76
C GLN A 458 2.25 2.75 7.99
N GLY A 459 1.36 3.59 8.51
CA GLY A 459 1.68 4.92 9.04
C GLY A 459 1.95 4.90 10.55
N ASP A 460 1.91 6.08 11.17
CA ASP A 460 2.20 6.26 12.61
C ASP A 460 1.15 5.60 13.53
N ASP A 461 -0.10 5.53 13.08
CA ASP A 461 -1.22 4.95 13.83
C ASP A 461 -1.32 3.41 13.70
N GLY A 462 -0.56 2.81 12.78
CA GLY A 462 -0.61 1.37 12.49
C GLY A 462 -0.85 1.03 11.01
N PRO A 463 -1.14 -0.25 10.72
CA PRO A 463 -1.34 -0.76 9.36
C PRO A 463 -2.63 -0.24 8.73
N LEU A 464 -2.54 0.20 7.48
CA LEU A 464 -3.66 0.64 6.66
C LEU A 464 -4.26 -0.58 5.94
N VAL A 465 -5.47 -0.95 6.32
CA VAL A 465 -6.16 -2.14 5.80
C VAL A 465 -6.58 -1.94 4.33
N PRO A 466 -6.20 -2.84 3.40
CA PRO A 466 -6.67 -2.78 2.01
C PRO A 466 -8.21 -2.90 1.91
N PRO A 467 -8.87 -2.23 0.96
CA PRO A 467 -10.31 -2.33 0.78
C PRO A 467 -10.74 -3.79 0.51
N SER A 468 -11.92 -4.16 1.01
CA SER A 468 -12.55 -5.46 0.78
C SER A 468 -13.15 -5.60 -0.62
N GLU A 469 -13.70 -4.50 -1.15
CA GLU A 469 -14.28 -4.36 -2.48
C GLU A 469 -13.86 -3.02 -3.12
N VAL A 470 -13.78 -2.98 -4.45
CA VAL A 470 -13.39 -1.79 -5.22
C VAL A 470 -14.05 -1.82 -6.60
N THR A 471 -14.46 -0.67 -7.12
CA THR A 471 -14.98 -0.45 -8.47
C THR A 471 -14.02 0.45 -9.25
N ALA A 472 -14.17 0.52 -10.58
CA ALA A 472 -13.38 1.45 -11.39
C ALA A 472 -13.64 2.93 -11.02
N SER A 473 -14.83 3.25 -10.52
CA SER A 473 -15.23 4.62 -10.15
C SER A 473 -14.77 5.08 -8.77
N ASN A 474 -14.54 4.16 -7.81
CA ASN A 474 -14.05 4.50 -6.46
C ASN A 474 -12.57 4.15 -6.21
N ALA A 475 -11.90 3.49 -7.15
CA ALA A 475 -10.49 3.08 -7.10
C ALA A 475 -9.52 4.16 -6.57
N MET A 476 -9.69 5.40 -7.02
CA MET A 476 -8.83 6.54 -6.66
C MET A 476 -8.99 7.05 -5.22
N LEU A 477 -10.08 6.68 -4.54
CA LEU A 477 -10.36 7.08 -3.16
C LEU A 477 -9.48 6.31 -2.17
N TYR A 478 -9.27 5.01 -2.41
CA TYR A 478 -8.45 4.12 -1.58
C TYR A 478 -6.92 4.31 -1.74
N GLY A 479 -6.51 5.35 -2.48
CA GLY A 479 -5.12 5.73 -2.70
C GLY A 479 -4.64 5.60 -4.14
N CYS A 480 -3.48 6.17 -4.43
CA CYS A 480 -2.84 6.16 -5.74
C CYS A 480 -1.30 6.21 -5.63
N LEU A 481 -0.62 5.67 -6.64
CA LEU A 481 0.72 6.10 -7.02
C LEU A 481 0.58 7.47 -7.70
N LEU A 482 1.25 8.49 -7.15
CA LEU A 482 1.20 9.86 -7.69
C LEU A 482 1.95 9.95 -9.02
N SER A 483 1.50 10.84 -9.90
CA SER A 483 2.25 11.22 -11.10
C SER A 483 3.57 11.94 -10.76
N GLY A 484 4.43 12.12 -11.77
CA GLY A 484 5.77 12.69 -11.55
C GLY A 484 6.74 11.74 -10.84
N MET A 485 6.46 10.43 -10.84
CA MET A 485 7.39 9.38 -10.40
C MET A 485 8.68 9.34 -11.24
N TYR A 486 8.64 9.76 -12.50
CA TYR A 486 9.73 9.62 -13.47
C TYR A 486 10.43 10.97 -13.70
N GLU A 487 11.74 10.98 -13.59
CA GLU A 487 12.60 12.12 -13.95
C GLU A 487 13.61 11.68 -15.01
N ILE A 488 13.94 12.58 -15.95
CA ILE A 488 14.84 12.30 -17.08
C ILE A 488 15.85 13.44 -17.19
N SER A 489 17.13 13.08 -17.26
CA SER A 489 18.26 14.01 -17.28
C SER A 489 19.33 13.57 -18.29
N GLU A 490 20.19 14.51 -18.71
CA GLU A 490 21.39 14.17 -19.47
C GLU A 490 22.37 13.40 -18.58
N SER A 491 22.91 12.29 -19.08
CA SER A 491 23.97 11.57 -18.38
C SER A 491 25.28 12.36 -18.49
N CYS A 492 25.62 13.13 -17.45
CA CYS A 492 26.97 13.68 -17.32
C CYS A 492 27.98 12.54 -17.38
N THR A 493 28.95 12.66 -18.28
CA THR A 493 30.09 11.76 -18.38
C THR A 493 31.31 12.54 -17.90
N ASP A 494 31.80 12.16 -16.72
CA ASP A 494 33.07 12.62 -16.15
C ASP A 494 34.27 11.92 -16.83
#